data_AF-A0A1S9ART1-F1
#
_entry.id   AF-A0A1S9ART1-F1
#
_cell.length_a   1.000
_cell.length_b   1.000
_cell.length_c   1.000
_cell.angle_alpha   90.00
_cell.angle_beta   90.00
_cell.angle_gamma   90.00
#
_symmetry.space_group_name_H-M   'P 1'
#
loop_
_entity.id
_entity.type
_entity.pdbx_description
1 polymer ?
#
loop_
_entity_poly.entity_id
_entity_poly.type
_entity_poly.pdbx_seq_one_letter_code
_entity_poly.pdbx_strand_id
1 'polypeptide(L)'
;MKKLVASTLLVFTLTGAFAQTTPSLTQRAAELTRTLAPQLGLDDARVIQVKKLTVSRLEKEQEINRMYTGDEAMRLPKLQAVADEYRTNLKAVLTAVQYQRYEQWAATIPADMTAKAVAKP
;
A
#
# COMPACT_ATOMS: atom_id res chain seq x y z
N MET A 1 -35.28 -58.36 -20.03
CA MET A 1 -33.92 -58.41 -19.44
C MET A 1 -33.34 -57.01 -19.45
N LYS A 2 -32.76 -56.57 -18.31
CA LYS A 2 -31.71 -55.53 -18.14
C LYS A 2 -32.03 -54.12 -18.67
N LYS A 3 -32.54 -53.22 -17.80
CA LYS A 3 -31.77 -52.23 -17.00
C LYS A 3 -30.88 -51.33 -17.85
N LEU A 4 -31.10 -50.01 -17.80
CA LEU A 4 -30.10 -49.02 -17.41
C LEU A 4 -30.75 -47.62 -17.30
N VAL A 5 -30.97 -47.22 -16.05
CA VAL A 5 -31.25 -45.85 -15.63
C VAL A 5 -29.91 -45.10 -15.68
N ALA A 6 -29.85 -44.00 -16.42
CA ALA A 6 -28.69 -43.10 -16.40
C ALA A 6 -29.18 -41.68 -16.10
N SER A 7 -29.35 -41.41 -14.81
CA SER A 7 -29.47 -40.06 -14.26
C SER A 7 -28.16 -39.32 -14.46
N THR A 8 -28.11 -38.41 -15.43
CA THR A 8 -26.99 -37.48 -15.58
C THR A 8 -27.19 -36.30 -14.64
N LEU A 9 -26.42 -36.34 -13.55
CA LEU A 9 -26.28 -35.30 -12.54
C LEU A 9 -25.81 -33.99 -13.19
N LEU A 10 -26.69 -32.99 -13.24
CA LEU A 10 -26.36 -31.62 -13.63
C LEU A 10 -25.56 -30.98 -12.48
N VAL A 11 -24.24 -31.11 -12.50
CA VAL A 11 -23.35 -30.42 -11.56
C VAL A 11 -23.33 -28.94 -11.91
N PHE A 12 -24.05 -28.17 -11.11
CA PHE A 12 -24.05 -26.72 -11.12
C PHE A 12 -22.71 -26.24 -10.55
N THR A 13 -21.70 -26.06 -11.41
CA THR A 13 -20.44 -25.43 -11.02
C THR A 13 -20.69 -23.93 -10.81
N LEU A 14 -20.92 -23.52 -9.57
CA LEU A 14 -20.75 -22.12 -9.17
C LEU A 14 -19.25 -21.79 -9.29
N THR A 15 -18.82 -21.37 -10.48
CA THR A 15 -17.61 -20.56 -10.61
C THR A 15 -17.93 -19.20 -10.00
N GLY A 16 -17.73 -19.06 -8.69
CA GLY A 16 -17.61 -17.77 -8.04
C GLY A 16 -16.37 -17.08 -8.62
N ALA A 17 -16.59 -16.16 -9.55
CA ALA A 17 -15.55 -15.24 -9.98
C ALA A 17 -15.22 -14.33 -8.78
N PHE A 18 -14.20 -14.68 -8.02
CA PHE A 18 -13.56 -13.71 -7.13
C PHE A 18 -12.95 -12.65 -8.03
N ALA A 19 -13.63 -11.51 -8.17
CA ALA A 19 -13.03 -10.33 -8.75
C ALA A 19 -11.73 -10.04 -7.99
N GLN A 20 -10.59 -10.08 -8.68
CA GLN A 20 -9.30 -9.68 -8.12
C GLN A 20 -9.31 -8.16 -7.94
N THR A 21 -9.92 -7.69 -6.86
CA THR A 21 -10.05 -6.26 -6.57
C THR A 21 -8.72 -5.76 -6.02
N THR A 22 -7.81 -5.33 -6.90
CA THR A 22 -6.63 -4.57 -6.49
C THR A 22 -7.11 -3.32 -5.75
N PRO A 23 -6.73 -3.10 -4.47
CA PRO A 23 -7.22 -1.98 -3.69
C PRO A 23 -6.78 -0.65 -4.34
N SER A 24 -7.68 0.33 -4.33
CA SER A 24 -7.37 1.69 -4.80
C SER A 24 -6.30 2.34 -3.92
N LEU A 25 -5.61 3.37 -4.45
CA LEU A 25 -4.60 4.11 -3.68
C LEU A 25 -5.17 4.68 -2.38
N THR A 26 -6.42 5.16 -2.42
CA THR A 26 -7.12 5.68 -1.24
C THR A 26 -7.38 4.60 -0.19
N GLN A 27 -7.74 3.38 -0.61
CA GLN A 27 -7.90 2.24 0.29
C GLN A 27 -6.56 1.83 0.90
N ARG A 28 -5.51 1.76 0.08
CA ARG A 28 -4.16 1.45 0.56
C ARG A 28 -3.63 2.51 1.53
N ALA A 29 -3.86 3.79 1.25
CA ALA A 29 -3.50 4.88 2.16
C ALA A 29 -4.27 4.82 3.48
N ALA A 30 -5.56 4.44 3.44
CA ALA A 30 -6.36 4.25 4.64
C ALA A 30 -5.78 3.12 5.51
N GLU A 31 -5.39 1.99 4.92
CA GLU A 31 -4.80 0.86 5.65
C GLU A 31 -3.45 1.20 6.26
N LEU A 32 -2.57 1.86 5.50
CA LEU A 32 -1.28 2.34 5.99
C LEU A 32 -1.47 3.31 7.17
N THR A 33 -2.41 4.24 7.04
CA THR A 33 -2.70 5.21 8.10
C THR A 33 -3.29 4.52 9.33
N ARG A 34 -4.16 3.52 9.14
CA ARG A 34 -4.73 2.70 10.23
C ARG A 34 -3.65 1.97 11.02
N THR A 35 -2.61 1.49 10.34
CA THR A 35 -1.47 0.84 10.97
C THR A 35 -0.58 1.83 11.72
N LEU A 36 -0.38 3.03 11.15
CA LEU A 36 0.44 4.09 11.76
C LEU A 36 -0.24 4.78 12.94
N ALA A 37 -1.56 4.95 12.90
CA ALA A 37 -2.31 5.70 13.90
C ALA A 37 -2.04 5.26 15.35
N PRO A 38 -2.13 3.96 15.72
CA PRO A 38 -1.83 3.53 17.08
C PRO A 38 -0.35 3.61 17.43
N GLN A 39 0.56 3.38 16.47
CA GLN A 39 2.01 3.43 16.69
C GLN A 39 2.49 4.85 17.04
N LEU A 40 1.91 5.83 16.39
CA LEU A 40 2.25 7.24 16.59
C LEU A 40 1.39 7.85 17.70
N GLY A 41 0.19 7.32 17.96
CA GLY A 41 -0.82 7.91 18.82
C GLY A 41 -1.48 9.11 18.15
N LEU A 42 -1.94 8.94 16.91
CA LEU A 42 -2.62 9.99 16.15
C LEU A 42 -4.05 10.19 16.66
N ASP A 43 -4.47 11.46 16.75
CA ASP A 43 -5.87 11.82 16.90
C ASP A 43 -6.59 11.87 15.53
N ASP A 44 -7.92 12.00 15.54
CA ASP A 44 -8.74 11.97 14.34
C ASP A 44 -8.34 13.04 13.30
N ALA A 45 -8.01 14.25 13.76
CA ALA A 45 -7.61 15.34 12.87
C ALA A 45 -6.31 14.98 12.13
N ARG A 46 -5.34 14.40 12.84
CA ARG A 46 -4.05 14.02 12.28
C ARG A 46 -4.16 12.74 11.46
N VAL A 47 -5.05 11.82 11.78
CA VAL A 47 -5.38 10.66 10.93
C VAL A 47 -5.82 11.12 9.54
N ILE A 48 -6.70 12.13 9.46
CA ILE A 48 -7.16 12.67 8.17
C ILE A 48 -5.98 13.28 7.39
N GLN A 49 -5.15 14.09 8.05
CA GLN A 49 -4.00 14.74 7.41
C GLN A 49 -2.95 13.73 6.94
N VAL A 50 -2.58 12.76 7.79
CA VAL A 50 -1.63 11.70 7.45
C VAL A 50 -2.15 10.84 6.31
N LYS A 51 -3.45 10.50 6.30
CA LYS A 51 -4.07 9.78 5.18
C LYS A 51 -3.93 10.55 3.87
N LYS A 52 -4.24 11.86 3.88
CA LYS A 52 -4.10 12.71 2.69
C LYS A 52 -2.65 12.75 2.17
N LEU A 53 -1.69 12.94 3.07
CA LEU A 53 -0.27 12.89 2.70
C LEU A 53 0.12 11.52 2.13
N THR A 54 -0.43 10.44 2.68
CA THR A 54 -0.14 9.07 2.23
C THR A 54 -0.73 8.80 0.85
N VAL A 55 -1.94 9.29 0.56
CA VAL A 55 -2.52 9.24 -0.80
C VAL A 55 -1.59 9.93 -1.79
N SER A 56 -1.20 11.17 -1.51
CA SER A 56 -0.32 11.94 -2.40
C SER A 56 1.03 11.26 -2.64
N ARG A 57 1.62 10.67 -1.59
CA ARG A 57 2.84 9.86 -1.72
C ARG A 57 2.65 8.69 -2.68
N LEU A 58 1.58 7.91 -2.49
CA LEU A 58 1.28 6.74 -3.33
C LEU A 58 0.98 7.11 -4.79
N GLU A 59 0.33 8.25 -5.03
CA GLU A 59 0.09 8.77 -6.39
C GLU A 59 1.41 9.10 -7.08
N LYS A 60 2.30 9.84 -6.41
CA LYS A 60 3.63 10.18 -6.93
C LYS A 60 4.50 8.94 -7.17
N GLU A 61 4.51 8.00 -6.22
CA GLU A 61 5.21 6.71 -6.38
C GLU A 61 4.67 5.94 -7.59
N GLN A 62 3.35 5.88 -7.77
CA GLN A 62 2.74 5.21 -8.92
C GLN A 62 3.13 5.88 -10.24
N GLU A 63 3.14 7.22 -10.29
CA GLU A 63 3.56 7.98 -11.46
C GLU A 63 5.03 7.74 -11.81
N ILE A 64 5.93 7.82 -10.83
CA ILE A 64 7.35 7.53 -11.00
C ILE A 64 7.56 6.09 -11.50
N ASN A 65 6.86 5.13 -10.89
CA ASN A 65 6.96 3.73 -11.31
C ASN A 65 6.50 3.53 -12.75
N ARG A 66 5.48 4.26 -13.21
CA ARG A 66 5.03 4.22 -14.61
C ARG A 66 6.07 4.87 -15.54
N MET A 67 6.51 6.08 -15.22
CA MET A 67 7.41 6.88 -16.08
C MET A 67 8.80 6.27 -16.24
N TYR A 68 9.35 5.66 -15.19
CA TYR A 68 10.71 5.11 -15.17
C TYR A 68 10.71 3.58 -15.14
N THR A 69 9.71 2.96 -15.77
CA THR A 69 9.66 1.51 -15.93
C THR A 69 10.89 1.06 -16.71
N GLY A 70 11.72 0.20 -16.11
CA GLY A 70 12.95 -0.32 -16.74
C GLY A 70 14.20 0.57 -16.58
N ASP A 71 14.08 1.77 -15.99
CA ASP A 71 15.22 2.64 -15.68
C ASP A 71 15.34 2.83 -14.16
N GLU A 72 15.99 1.87 -13.52
CA GLU A 72 16.14 1.86 -12.07
C GLU A 72 17.03 3.01 -11.56
N ALA A 73 18.03 3.42 -12.36
CA ALA A 73 18.94 4.51 -12.02
C ALA A 73 18.21 5.85 -11.91
N MET A 74 17.17 6.07 -12.72
CA MET A 74 16.31 7.26 -12.62
C MET A 74 15.17 7.07 -11.62
N ARG A 75 14.63 5.85 -11.47
CA ARG A 75 13.50 5.54 -10.60
C ARG A 75 13.83 5.69 -9.12
N LEU A 76 14.92 5.07 -8.65
CA LEU A 76 15.29 5.03 -7.24
C LEU A 76 15.47 6.43 -6.60
N PRO A 77 16.27 7.35 -7.17
CA PRO A 77 16.45 8.68 -6.56
C PRO A 77 15.14 9.48 -6.52
N LYS A 78 14.22 9.26 -7.46
CA LYS A 78 12.91 9.93 -7.47
C LYS A 78 11.98 9.38 -6.40
N LEU A 79 11.94 8.06 -6.22
CA LEU A 79 11.20 7.45 -5.12
C LEU A 79 11.76 7.92 -3.77
N GLN A 80 13.08 8.04 -3.64
CA GLN A 80 13.71 8.58 -2.45
C GLN A 80 13.29 10.03 -2.19
N ALA A 81 13.30 10.89 -3.22
CA ALA A 81 12.84 12.27 -3.10
C ALA A 81 11.37 12.37 -2.63
N VAL A 82 10.49 11.49 -3.12
CA VAL A 82 9.09 11.41 -2.66
C VAL A 82 9.01 10.97 -1.20
N ALA A 83 9.85 10.02 -0.77
CA ALA A 83 9.91 9.60 0.63
C ALA A 83 10.39 10.73 1.56
N ASP A 84 11.39 11.51 1.13
CA ASP A 84 11.92 12.64 1.89
C ASP A 84 10.92 13.82 1.95
N GLU A 85 10.20 14.08 0.86
CA GLU A 85 9.10 15.04 0.84
C GLU A 85 7.99 14.62 1.81
N TYR A 86 7.59 13.34 1.78
CA TYR A 86 6.57 12.80 2.69
C TYR A 86 7.00 12.93 4.15
N ARG A 87 8.27 12.60 4.48
CA ARG A 87 8.84 12.79 5.82
C ARG A 87 8.78 14.25 6.26
N THR A 88 9.13 15.18 5.37
CA THR A 88 9.07 16.62 5.62
C THR A 88 7.64 17.08 5.91
N ASN A 89 6.68 16.65 5.10
CA ASN A 89 5.27 16.98 5.27
C ASN A 89 4.69 16.38 6.56
N LEU A 90 5.10 15.16 6.92
CA LEU A 90 4.74 14.56 8.21
C LEU A 90 5.27 15.38 9.37
N LYS A 91 6.51 15.90 9.31
CA LYS A 91 7.06 16.75 10.37
C LYS A 91 6.24 18.03 10.60
N ALA A 92 5.64 18.58 9.54
CA ALA A 92 4.80 19.79 9.64
C ALA A 92 3.41 19.51 10.24
N VAL A 93 2.87 18.30 10.00
CA VAL A 93 1.58 17.86 10.53
C VAL A 93 1.72 17.31 11.95
N LEU A 94 2.83 16.65 12.23
CA LEU A 94 3.02 15.93 13.47
C LEU A 94 3.59 16.82 14.60
N THR A 95 3.19 16.58 15.85
CA THR A 95 3.89 17.07 17.02
C THR A 95 5.27 16.44 17.09
N ALA A 96 6.19 17.09 17.80
CA ALA A 96 7.55 16.59 17.98
C ALA A 96 7.58 15.13 18.49
N VAL A 97 6.74 14.79 19.47
CA VAL A 97 6.70 13.43 20.04
C VAL A 97 6.17 12.41 19.03
N GLN A 98 5.10 12.73 18.30
CA GLN A 98 4.54 11.84 17.28
C GLN A 98 5.48 11.67 16.08
N TYR A 99 6.21 12.73 15.71
CA TYR A 99 7.23 12.67 14.67
C TYR A 99 8.44 11.83 15.11
N GLN A 100 8.89 11.94 16.36
CA GLN A 100 9.96 11.09 16.89
C GLN A 100 9.57 9.60 16.86
N ARG A 101 8.32 9.27 17.23
CA ARG A 101 7.80 7.89 17.13
C ARG A 101 7.77 7.40 15.69
N TYR A 102 7.43 8.27 14.75
CA TYR A 102 7.49 7.94 13.32
C TYR A 102 8.91 7.61 12.87
N GLU A 103 9.91 8.41 13.24
CA GLU A 103 11.32 8.14 12.88
C GLU A 103 11.82 6.83 13.49
N GLN A 104 11.46 6.54 14.75
CA GLN A 104 11.75 5.27 15.39
C GLN A 104 11.10 4.09 14.66
N TRP A 105 9.80 4.20 14.34
CA TRP A 105 9.08 3.18 13.57
C TRP A 105 9.70 2.97 12.19
N ALA A 106 10.04 4.04 11.48
CA ALA A 106 10.64 3.98 10.15
C ALA A 106 12.01 3.29 10.16
N ALA A 107 12.80 3.47 11.23
CA ALA A 107 14.07 2.77 11.41
C ALA A 107 13.91 1.26 11.69
N THR A 108 12.73 0.80 12.14
CA THR A 108 12.46 -0.63 12.36
C THR A 108 12.05 -1.38 11.10
N ILE A 109 11.70 -0.66 10.03
CA ILE A 109 11.44 -1.28 8.73
C ILE A 109 12.80 -1.54 8.08
N PRO A 110 13.20 -2.81 7.87
CA PRO A 110 14.47 -3.09 7.23
C PRO A 110 14.48 -2.47 5.83
N ALA A 111 15.58 -1.81 5.48
CA ALA A 111 15.80 -1.20 4.17
C ALA A 111 15.74 -2.21 2.99
N ASP A 112 15.60 -3.51 3.27
CA ASP A 112 15.49 -4.58 2.26
C ASP A 112 14.05 -4.79 1.72
N MET A 113 13.02 -4.31 2.43
CA MET A 113 11.63 -4.49 2.01
C MET A 113 11.17 -3.46 0.98
N THR A 114 11.83 -2.31 0.88
CA THR A 114 11.62 -1.32 -0.19
C THR A 114 12.18 -1.80 -1.53
N ALA A 115 13.20 -2.66 -1.52
CA ALA A 115 13.79 -3.24 -2.73
C ALA A 115 13.04 -4.50 -3.22
N LYS A 116 12.52 -5.35 -2.32
CA LYS A 116 11.92 -6.64 -2.68
C LYS A 116 10.44 -6.58 -3.10
N ALA A 117 9.72 -5.49 -2.82
CA ALA A 117 8.35 -5.29 -3.29
C ALA A 117 8.26 -4.90 -4.79
N VAL A 118 9.39 -4.59 -5.42
CA VAL A 118 9.49 -4.27 -6.86
C VAL A 118 10.11 -5.42 -7.66
N ALA A 119 10.66 -6.43 -6.98
CA ALA A 119 11.27 -7.60 -7.58
C ALA A 119 10.44 -8.86 -7.24
N LYS A 120 9.33 -9.05 -7.96
CA LYS A 120 8.85 -10.41 -8.23
C LYS A 120 8.50 -10.51 -9.73
N PRO A 121 9.03 -11.52 -10.44
CA PRO A 121 8.88 -11.69 -11.89
C PRO A 121 7.44 -11.91 -12.34
#